data_AF-A0A2S6AUW3-F1
#
_entry.id   AF-A0A2S6AUW3-F1
#
_cell.length_a   1.000
_cell.length_b   1.000
_cell.length_c   1.000
_cell.angle_alpha   90.00
_cell.angle_beta   90.00
_cell.angle_gamma   90.00
#
_symmetry.space_group_name_H-M   'P 1'
#
loop_
_entity.id
_entity.type
_entity.pdbx_description
1 polymer ?
#
loop_
_entity_poly.entity_id
_entity_poly.type
_entity_poly.pdbx_seq_one_letter_code
_entity_poly.pdbx_strand_id
1 'polypeptide(L)'
;MSTDSEDQQSGDRPNPTVAEVVGSWDVPAGASVARQIRDNILQAIAQGYDDPQLVADLAVGPLVIALGRLETELADARGRIAELERAVRSRGEA
;
A
#
# COMPACT_ATOMS: atom_id res chain seq x y z
N MET A 1 2.55 -0.08 59.29
CA MET A 1 3.64 0.34 58.38
C MET A 1 3.07 0.33 56.98
N SER A 2 2.91 1.52 56.42
CA SER A 2 2.52 1.77 55.03
C SER A 2 3.68 1.49 54.09
N THR A 3 3.36 0.90 52.94
CA THR A 3 3.88 1.18 51.59
C THR A 3 2.87 0.50 50.66
N ASP A 4 1.77 1.16 50.30
CA ASP A 4 1.66 2.10 49.16
C ASP A 4 2.35 1.59 47.89
N SER A 5 1.48 1.25 46.93
CA SER A 5 1.56 1.69 45.54
C SER A 5 2.69 1.14 44.68
N GLU A 6 2.45 -0.03 44.10
CA GLU A 6 2.91 -0.34 42.75
C GLU A 6 1.73 -0.79 41.88
N ASP A 7 0.66 0.02 41.84
CA ASP A 7 -0.20 0.09 40.67
C ASP A 7 0.61 0.75 39.54
N GLN A 8 1.55 0.00 38.97
CA GLN A 8 2.14 0.33 37.68
C GLN A 8 1.05 0.11 36.63
N GLN A 9 0.26 1.16 36.42
CA GLN A 9 -0.52 1.42 35.22
C GLN A 9 0.44 1.39 34.02
N SER A 10 0.77 0.19 33.56
CA SER A 10 1.21 -0.04 32.19
C SER A 10 0.02 0.32 31.32
N GLY A 11 0.14 1.38 30.53
CA GLY A 11 -0.94 1.99 29.77
C GLY A 11 -1.72 0.96 28.95
N ASP A 12 -2.92 0.66 29.43
CA ASP A 12 -3.92 -0.22 28.83
C ASP A 12 -4.50 0.42 27.56
N ARG A 13 -3.68 0.55 26.51
CA ARG A 13 -4.22 0.74 25.16
C ARG A 13 -4.34 -0.65 24.56
N PRO A 14 -5.56 -1.07 24.17
CA PRO A 14 -5.73 -2.30 23.42
C PRO A 14 -4.78 -2.31 22.22
N ASN A 15 -4.18 -3.47 21.93
CA ASN A 15 -3.44 -3.63 20.68
C ASN A 15 -4.37 -3.31 19.50
N PRO A 16 -3.91 -2.55 18.49
CA PRO A 16 -4.74 -2.22 17.36
C PRO A 16 -5.15 -3.48 16.61
N THR A 17 -6.39 -3.50 16.16
CA THR A 17 -6.93 -4.53 15.26
C THR A 17 -6.21 -4.47 13.91
N VAL A 18 -6.25 -5.58 13.16
CA VAL A 18 -5.67 -5.62 11.81
C VAL A 18 -6.32 -4.57 10.89
N ALA A 19 -7.63 -4.33 11.05
CA ALA A 19 -8.34 -3.27 10.34
C ALA A 19 -7.77 -1.87 10.62
N GLU A 20 -7.47 -1.56 11.89
CA GLU A 20 -6.88 -0.27 12.27
C GLU A 20 -5.47 -0.10 11.72
N VAL A 21 -4.67 -1.18 11.74
CA VAL A 21 -3.33 -1.17 11.15
C VAL A 21 -3.41 -0.90 9.65
N VAL A 22 -4.23 -1.66 8.90
CA VAL A 22 -4.39 -1.46 7.45
C VAL A 22 -5.00 -0.10 7.12
N GLY A 23 -5.97 0.36 7.91
CA GLY A 23 -6.62 1.66 7.75
C GLY A 23 -5.66 2.84 7.95
N SER A 24 -4.65 2.68 8.79
CA SER A 24 -3.61 3.68 9.06
C SER A 24 -2.54 3.81 7.99
N TRP A 25 -2.53 2.93 6.97
CA TRP A 25 -1.55 3.01 5.90
C TRP A 25 -1.67 4.32 5.14
N ASP A 26 -0.56 5.08 5.10
CA ASP A 26 -0.44 6.29 4.32
C ASP A 26 -0.41 5.94 2.83
N VAL A 27 -1.47 6.31 2.11
CA VAL A 27 -1.60 6.08 0.67
C VAL A 27 -1.58 7.44 -0.02
N PRO A 28 -0.53 7.75 -0.80
CA PRO A 28 -0.39 9.05 -1.45
C PRO A 28 -1.60 9.45 -2.28
N ALA A 29 -1.88 10.76 -2.32
CA ALA A 29 -2.88 11.31 -3.23
C ALA A 29 -2.54 10.95 -4.68
N GLY A 30 -3.49 10.36 -5.41
CA GLY A 30 -3.30 9.91 -6.79
C GLY A 30 -2.91 8.43 -6.95
N ALA A 31 -2.52 7.72 -5.88
CA ALA A 31 -2.22 6.29 -5.93
C ALA A 31 -3.51 5.43 -5.92
N SER A 32 -4.31 5.52 -6.99
CA SER A 32 -5.62 4.86 -7.10
C SER A 32 -5.56 3.34 -6.88
N VAL A 33 -4.56 2.67 -7.44
CA VAL A 33 -4.38 1.22 -7.31
C VAL A 33 -4.03 0.84 -5.87
N ALA A 34 -3.12 1.56 -5.22
CA ALA A 34 -2.76 1.31 -3.82
C ALA A 34 -3.97 1.51 -2.88
N ARG A 35 -4.80 2.51 -3.16
CA ARG A 35 -6.06 2.74 -2.44
C ARG A 35 -7.02 1.56 -2.62
N GLN A 36 -7.20 1.10 -3.85
CA GLN A 36 -8.06 -0.06 -4.14
C GLN A 36 -7.60 -1.33 -3.41
N ILE A 37 -6.29 -1.58 -3.36
CA ILE A 37 -5.74 -2.74 -2.63
C ILE A 37 -6.06 -2.63 -1.14
N ARG A 38 -5.81 -1.47 -0.52
CA ARG A 38 -6.13 -1.23 0.89
C ARG A 38 -7.62 -1.43 1.18
N ASP A 39 -8.49 -0.89 0.34
CA ASP A 39 -9.94 -0.98 0.51
C ASP A 39 -10.43 -2.44 0.36
N ASN A 40 -9.87 -3.21 -0.58
CA ASN A 40 -10.17 -4.64 -0.73
C ASN A 40 -9.74 -5.45 0.49
N ILE A 41 -8.58 -5.15 1.08
CA ILE A 41 -8.09 -5.81 2.30
C ILE A 41 -9.03 -5.51 3.47
N LEU A 42 -9.41 -4.24 3.66
CA LEU A 42 -10.36 -3.84 4.70
C LEU A 42 -11.72 -4.54 4.53
N GLN A 43 -12.18 -4.71 3.28
CA GLN A 43 -13.41 -5.45 2.99
C GLN A 43 -13.28 -6.94 3.35
N ALA A 44 -12.15 -7.58 3.06
CA ALA A 44 -11.90 -8.98 3.44
C ALA A 44 -11.88 -9.14 4.97
N ILE A 45 -11.20 -8.23 5.68
CA ILE A 45 -11.18 -8.21 7.15
C ILE A 45 -12.61 -8.09 7.70
N ALA A 46 -13.43 -7.19 7.13
CA ALA A 46 -14.83 -7.04 7.52
C ALA A 46 -15.70 -8.29 7.27
N GLN A 47 -15.27 -9.20 6.40
CA GLN A 47 -15.93 -10.49 6.14
C GLN A 47 -15.45 -11.62 7.06
N GLY A 48 -14.53 -11.33 8.00
CA GLY A 48 -13.99 -12.31 8.93
C GLY A 48 -12.64 -12.90 8.53
N TYR A 49 -11.97 -12.31 7.53
CA TYR A 49 -10.59 -12.65 7.17
C TYR A 49 -9.62 -11.69 7.88
N ASP A 50 -9.64 -11.66 9.21
CA ASP A 50 -8.88 -10.73 10.05
C ASP A 50 -7.61 -11.33 10.67
N ASP A 51 -7.30 -12.59 10.35
CA ASP A 51 -6.01 -13.20 10.67
C ASP A 51 -4.87 -12.41 9.99
N PRO A 52 -3.92 -11.83 10.75
CA PRO A 52 -2.80 -11.08 10.20
C PRO A 52 -2.00 -11.85 9.14
N GLN A 53 -1.85 -13.16 9.29
CA GLN A 53 -1.11 -14.00 8.34
C GLN A 53 -1.88 -14.14 7.03
N LEU A 54 -3.19 -14.36 7.13
CA LEU A 54 -4.06 -14.45 5.96
C LEU A 54 -4.18 -13.12 5.22
N VAL A 55 -4.24 -11.98 5.93
CA VAL A 55 -4.26 -10.65 5.31
C VAL A 55 -2.96 -10.37 4.57
N ALA A 56 -1.82 -10.74 5.13
CA ALA A 56 -0.53 -10.63 4.46
C ALA A 56 -0.52 -11.46 3.17
N ASP A 57 -0.94 -12.73 3.24
CA ASP A 57 -0.99 -13.63 2.09
C ASP A 57 -1.99 -13.16 1.01
N LEU A 58 -3.16 -12.66 1.41
CA LEU A 58 -4.17 -12.08 0.52
C LEU A 58 -3.67 -10.82 -0.19
N ALA A 59 -2.84 -10.00 0.47
CA ALA A 59 -2.33 -8.75 -0.09
C ALA A 59 -1.22 -8.98 -1.14
N VAL A 60 -0.47 -10.08 -1.07
CA VAL A 60 0.65 -10.36 -1.98
C VAL A 60 0.19 -10.46 -3.44
N GLY A 61 -0.91 -11.16 -3.71
CA GLY A 61 -1.43 -11.33 -5.08
C GLY A 61 -1.74 -9.99 -5.77
N PRO A 62 -2.60 -9.14 -5.20
CA PRO A 62 -2.89 -7.80 -5.73
C PRO A 62 -1.66 -6.90 -5.86
N LEU A 63 -0.70 -6.99 -4.92
CA LEU A 63 0.55 -6.21 -4.98
C LEU A 63 1.43 -6.64 -6.15
N VAL A 64 1.60 -7.94 -6.39
CA VAL A 64 2.37 -8.48 -7.52
C VAL A 64 1.74 -8.04 -8.85
N ILE A 65 0.42 -8.10 -8.95
CA ILE A 65 -0.31 -7.65 -10.16
C ILE A 65 -0.11 -6.15 -10.38
N ALA A 66 -0.29 -5.33 -9.34
CA ALA A 66 -0.13 -3.89 -9.41
C ALA A 66 1.31 -3.49 -9.78
N LEU A 67 2.30 -4.18 -9.21
CA LEU A 67 3.71 -3.96 -9.51
C LEU A 67 4.03 -4.31 -10.98
N GLY A 68 3.63 -5.49 -11.45
CA GLY A 68 3.87 -5.89 -12.84
C GLY A 68 3.19 -4.95 -13.85
N ARG A 69 2.00 -4.43 -13.51
CA ARG A 69 1.33 -3.39 -14.31
C ARG A 69 2.13 -2.09 -14.34
N LEU A 70 2.61 -1.62 -13.18
CA LEU A 70 3.42 -0.41 -13.07
C LEU A 70 4.73 -0.53 -13.87
N GLU A 71 5.42 -1.67 -13.76
CA GLU A 71 6.65 -1.95 -14.51
C GLU A 71 6.40 -1.91 -16.02
N THR A 72 5.29 -2.50 -16.47
CA THR A 72 4.90 -2.51 -17.89
C THR A 72 4.57 -1.11 -18.39
N GLU A 73 3.71 -0.36 -17.69
CA GLU A 73 3.32 0.99 -18.06
C GLU A 73 4.52 1.96 -18.04
N LEU A 74 5.44 1.78 -17.09
CA LEU A 74 6.67 2.57 -17.02
C LEU A 74 7.62 2.28 -18.18
N ALA A 75 7.77 1.00 -18.57
CA ALA A 75 8.58 0.62 -19.71
C ALA A 75 8.01 1.21 -21.01
N ASP A 76 6.69 1.14 -21.21
CA ASP A 76 6.00 1.72 -22.36
C ASP A 76 6.17 3.25 -22.41
N ALA A 77 5.93 3.94 -21.28
CA ALA A 77 6.09 5.38 -21.18
C ALA A 77 7.53 5.82 -21.51
N ARG A 78 8.54 5.12 -21.00
CA ARG A 78 9.96 5.37 -21.33
C ARG A 78 10.25 5.16 -22.81
N GLY A 79 9.70 4.10 -23.41
CA GLY A 79 9.81 3.84 -24.84
C GLY A 79 9.24 5.00 -25.66
N ARG A 80 8.03 5.45 -25.30
CA ARG A 80 7.34 6.54 -25.99
C ARG A 80 8.08 7.87 -25.86
N ILE A 81 8.65 8.19 -24.69
CA ILE A 81 9.48 9.37 -24.49
C ILE A 81 10.69 9.33 -25.43
N ALA A 82 11.41 8.20 -25.49
CA ALA A 82 12.58 8.06 -26.35
C ALA A 82 12.24 8.19 -27.84
N GLU A 83 11.06 7.72 -28.27
CA GLU A 83 10.56 7.93 -29.63
C GLU A 83 10.29 9.41 -29.93
N LEU A 84 9.61 10.09 -29.01
CA LEU A 84 9.28 11.51 -29.15
C LEU A 84 10.54 12.37 -29.17
N GLU A 85 11.51 12.09 -28.30
CA GLU A 85 12.81 12.76 -28.29
C GLU A 85 13.56 12.59 -29.61
N ARG A 86 13.55 11.38 -30.18
CA ARG A 86 14.13 11.12 -31.50
C ARG A 86 13.44 11.91 -32.61
N ALA A 87 12.11 11.98 -32.59
CA ALA A 87 11.33 12.71 -33.58
C ALA A 87 11.49 14.24 -33.51
N VAL A 88 11.67 14.78 -32.30
CA VAL A 88 11.97 16.21 -32.10
C VAL A 88 13.37 16.53 -32.61
N ARG A 89 14.37 15.69 -32.30
CA ARG A 89 15.75 15.87 -32.78
C ARG A 89 15.83 15.83 -34.30
N SER A 90 15.22 14.85 -34.94
CA SER A 90 15.23 14.73 -36.41
C SER A 90 14.56 15.89 -37.12
N ARG A 91 13.59 16.57 -36.48
CA ARG A 91 12.95 17.78 -37.01
C ARG A 91 13.81 19.04 -36.82
N GLY A 92 14.63 19.09 -35.78
CA GLY A 92 15.54 20.21 -35.52
C GLY A 92 16.83 20.17 -36.35
N GLU A 93 17.17 19.01 -36.90
CA GLU A 93 18.33 18.80 -37.80
C GLU A 93 17.99 18.95 -39.30
N ALA A 94 16.71 19.15 -39.64
CA ALA A 94 16.20 19.36 -41.00
C ALA A 94 15.87 20.84 -41.25
#